data_AF-A0A1S2K9Z7-F1
#
_entry.id   AF-A0A1S2K9Z7-F1
#
_cell.length_a   1.000
_cell.length_b   1.000
_cell.length_c   1.000
_cell.angle_alpha   90.00
_cell.angle_beta   90.00
_cell.angle_gamma   90.00
#
_symmetry.space_group_name_H-M   'P 1'
#
loop_
_entity.id
_entity.type
_entity.pdbx_description
1 polymer ?
#
loop_
_entity_poly.entity_id
_entity_poly.type
_entity_poly.pdbx_seq_one_letter_code
_entity_poly.pdbx_strand_id
1 'polypeptide(L)'
;MTERDRPNPRPRSAPETEDPAVPKGAQASRDEAPPPPPVRRRRGPAPTIQLNTRVAPEVDELVAHVCDVRGWSKREAVEFALKKTYARELREIEAARENAS
;
A
#
# COMPACT_ATOMS: atom_id res chain seq x y z
N MET A 1 20.75 -19.08 -54.51
CA MET A 1 21.62 -18.20 -55.30
C MET A 1 21.24 -16.77 -54.90
N THR A 2 21.96 -16.01 -54.09
CA THR A 2 23.43 -15.86 -53.94
C THR A 2 23.78 -15.48 -52.50
N GLU A 3 24.74 -16.22 -51.94
CA GLU A 3 25.60 -15.83 -50.82
C GLU A 3 26.21 -14.43 -50.99
N ARG A 4 26.34 -13.69 -49.87
CA ARG A 4 27.46 -12.76 -49.69
C ARG A 4 28.10 -12.99 -48.33
N ASP A 5 29.06 -13.91 -48.40
CA ASP A 5 30.22 -14.13 -47.56
C ASP A 5 31.00 -12.81 -47.30
N ARG A 6 31.18 -12.41 -46.04
CA ARG A 6 32.48 -12.45 -45.33
C ARG A 6 32.51 -11.62 -44.02
N PRO A 7 33.21 -12.12 -42.97
CA PRO A 7 33.38 -11.46 -41.68
C PRO A 7 34.66 -10.61 -41.64
N ASN A 8 34.75 -9.62 -40.75
CA ASN A 8 36.05 -9.07 -40.34
C ASN A 8 35.96 -8.25 -39.02
N PRO A 9 37.08 -8.00 -38.31
CA PRO A 9 37.40 -8.74 -37.10
C PRO A 9 37.53 -7.82 -35.87
N ARG A 10 37.47 -8.41 -34.67
CA ARG A 10 37.82 -7.71 -33.42
C ARG A 10 39.31 -7.34 -33.40
N PRO A 11 39.69 -6.14 -32.93
CA PRO A 11 41.06 -5.90 -32.48
C PRO A 11 41.24 -6.26 -31.00
N ARG A 12 42.49 -6.67 -30.73
CA ARG A 12 43.07 -7.30 -29.53
C ARG A 12 43.17 -6.39 -28.30
N SER A 13 43.29 -7.03 -27.14
CA SER A 13 43.61 -6.45 -25.82
C SER A 13 45.09 -6.04 -25.63
N ALA A 14 45.29 -5.24 -24.57
CA ALA A 14 46.46 -5.08 -23.65
C ALA A 14 47.33 -3.81 -23.83
N PRO A 15 48.11 -3.35 -22.81
CA PRO A 15 48.23 -3.74 -21.38
C PRO A 15 48.21 -2.56 -20.35
N GLU A 16 48.34 -2.93 -19.06
CA GLU A 16 48.82 -2.23 -17.83
C GLU A 16 49.33 -0.77 -17.91
N THR A 17 49.16 0.10 -16.90
CA THR A 17 50.14 0.25 -15.78
C THR A 17 49.62 1.22 -14.69
N GLU A 18 49.73 0.76 -13.44
CA GLU A 18 49.85 1.38 -12.09
C GLU A 18 49.57 2.88 -11.75
N ASP A 19 48.89 3.04 -10.60
CA ASP A 19 48.88 4.15 -9.59
C ASP A 19 50.29 4.74 -9.28
N PRO A 20 50.48 5.99 -8.73
CA PRO A 20 49.99 6.34 -7.39
C PRO A 20 49.67 7.84 -7.09
N ALA A 21 48.84 8.05 -6.06
CA ALA A 21 48.86 9.09 -5.01
C ALA A 21 49.36 10.54 -5.29
N VAL A 22 48.59 11.54 -4.82
CA VAL A 22 49.02 12.55 -3.80
C VAL A 22 47.84 13.49 -3.43
N PRO A 23 47.75 13.98 -2.17
CA PRO A 23 46.53 14.49 -1.53
C PRO A 23 46.54 16.02 -1.31
N LYS A 24 45.38 16.63 -1.00
CA LYS A 24 45.18 17.68 0.04
C LYS A 24 43.87 18.46 -0.10
N GLY A 25 43.28 18.79 1.06
CA GLY A 25 42.37 19.94 1.25
C GLY A 25 41.00 19.52 1.79
N ALA A 26 40.85 19.26 3.09
CA ALA A 26 40.49 20.27 4.10
C ALA A 26 39.11 20.91 3.90
N GLN A 27 38.12 20.31 4.57
CA GLN A 27 36.91 20.84 5.22
C GLN A 27 36.18 22.07 4.65
N ALA A 28 34.87 21.90 4.43
CA ALA A 28 33.89 22.86 4.90
C ALA A 28 32.79 22.10 5.64
N SER A 29 32.82 22.19 6.98
CA SER A 29 31.69 21.93 7.85
C SER A 29 30.50 22.76 7.35
N ARG A 30 29.54 22.10 6.72
CA ARG A 30 28.19 22.63 6.68
C ARG A 30 27.41 21.84 7.71
N ASP A 31 27.00 22.57 8.74
CA ASP A 31 25.95 22.24 9.67
C ASP A 31 24.67 21.91 8.86
N GLU A 32 24.62 20.70 8.31
CA GLU A 32 23.42 20.13 7.71
C GLU A 32 22.77 19.33 8.82
N ALA A 33 21.81 19.97 9.51
CA ALA A 33 20.96 19.30 10.46
C ALA A 33 20.47 17.98 9.82
N PRO A 34 20.55 16.84 10.53
CA PRO A 34 20.07 15.58 9.99
C PRO A 34 18.64 15.78 9.49
N PRO A 35 18.27 15.18 8.33
CA PRO A 35 16.91 15.31 7.83
C PRO A 35 15.96 14.94 8.97
N PRO A 36 14.90 15.73 9.21
CA PRO A 36 13.97 15.43 10.28
C PRO A 36 13.49 13.98 10.10
N PRO A 37 13.39 13.20 11.19
CA PRO A 37 12.92 11.83 11.09
C PRO A 37 11.61 11.84 10.29
N PRO A 38 11.39 10.87 9.37
CA PRO A 38 10.19 10.86 8.57
C PRO A 38 9.02 10.94 9.53
N VAL A 39 8.25 12.03 9.40
CA VAL A 39 7.05 12.23 10.21
C VAL A 39 6.18 11.02 9.89
N ARG A 40 6.20 10.02 10.77
CA ARG A 40 5.28 8.88 10.69
C ARG A 40 3.93 9.54 10.82
N ARG A 41 3.29 9.82 9.68
CA ARG A 41 1.91 10.30 9.63
C ARG A 41 1.16 9.26 10.44
N ARG A 42 0.80 9.60 11.68
CA ARG A 42 -0.09 8.78 12.50
C ARG A 42 -1.26 8.55 11.58
N ARG A 43 -1.44 7.30 11.14
CA ARG A 43 -2.51 6.93 10.24
C ARG A 43 -3.77 7.24 11.05
N GLY A 44 -4.37 8.38 10.78
CA GLY A 44 -5.57 8.82 11.48
C GLY A 44 -6.64 7.74 11.37
N PRO A 45 -7.68 7.78 12.22
CA PRO A 45 -8.78 6.83 12.12
C PRO A 45 -9.26 6.75 10.67
N ALA A 46 -9.31 5.52 10.13
CA ALA A 46 -9.67 5.30 8.74
C ALA A 46 -11.04 5.95 8.48
N PRO A 47 -11.22 6.66 7.35
CA PRO A 47 -12.48 7.31 7.05
C PRO A 47 -13.60 6.28 7.00
N THR A 48 -14.72 6.56 7.66
CA THR A 48 -15.92 5.74 7.57
C THR A 48 -16.49 5.86 6.16
N ILE A 49 -16.58 4.73 5.46
CA ILE A 49 -17.15 4.67 4.11
C ILE A 49 -18.67 4.70 4.23
N GLN A 50 -19.33 5.64 3.56
CA GLN A 50 -20.79 5.63 3.41
C GLN A 50 -21.18 4.66 2.29
N LEU A 51 -22.10 3.74 2.59
CA LEU A 51 -22.62 2.77 1.63
C LEU A 51 -23.97 3.23 1.11
N ASN A 52 -24.02 3.69 -0.15
CA ASN A 52 -25.27 4.01 -0.85
C ASN A 52 -25.67 2.83 -1.75
N THR A 53 -26.15 1.76 -1.13
CA THR A 53 -26.55 0.54 -1.85
C THR A 53 -28.07 0.51 -2.05
N ARG A 54 -28.50 0.26 -3.29
CA ARG A 54 -29.91 -0.05 -3.59
C ARG A 54 -30.14 -1.54 -3.29
N VAL A 55 -31.22 -1.84 -2.58
CA VAL A 55 -31.63 -3.22 -2.23
C VAL A 55 -32.99 -3.52 -2.85
N ALA A 56 -33.33 -4.81 -2.93
CA ALA A 56 -34.66 -5.22 -3.33
C ALA A 56 -35.71 -4.69 -2.34
N PRO A 57 -36.93 -4.33 -2.78
CA PRO A 57 -37.97 -3.77 -1.92
C PRO A 57 -38.28 -4.63 -0.68
N GLU A 58 -38.32 -5.95 -0.85
CA GLU A 58 -38.62 -6.92 0.22
C GLU A 58 -37.55 -6.88 1.33
N VAL A 59 -36.30 -6.60 0.96
CA VAL A 59 -35.19 -6.44 1.92
C VAL A 59 -35.32 -5.11 2.65
N ASP A 60 -35.79 -4.05 1.99
CA ASP A 60 -36.01 -2.75 2.63
C ASP A 60 -37.16 -2.82 3.64
N GLU A 61 -38.27 -3.50 3.29
CA GLU A 61 -39.38 -3.78 4.20
C GLU A 61 -38.94 -4.61 5.42
N LEU A 62 -38.11 -5.65 5.20
CA LEU A 62 -37.53 -6.42 6.29
C LEU A 62 -36.68 -5.55 7.22
N VAL A 63 -35.84 -4.68 6.65
CA VAL A 63 -35.00 -3.76 7.44
C VAL A 63 -35.87 -2.81 8.25
N ALA A 64 -36.93 -2.24 7.68
CA ALA A 64 -37.88 -1.38 8.38
C ALA A 64 -38.53 -2.13 9.56
N HIS A 65 -39.05 -3.34 9.33
CA HIS A 65 -39.65 -4.16 10.38
C HIS A 65 -38.67 -4.47 11.53
N VAL A 66 -37.42 -4.81 11.21
CA VAL A 66 -36.39 -5.09 12.22
C VAL A 66 -36.06 -3.83 13.03
N CYS A 67 -35.99 -2.66 12.38
CA CYS A 67 -35.76 -1.39 13.05
C CYS A 67 -36.87 -1.08 14.06
N ASP A 68 -38.13 -1.27 13.67
CA ASP A 68 -39.29 -1.02 14.52
C ASP A 68 -39.33 -1.96 15.73
N VAL A 69 -39.10 -3.26 15.52
CA VAL A 69 -39.15 -4.28 16.59
C VAL A 69 -38.00 -4.13 17.58
N ARG A 70 -36.81 -3.76 17.09
CA ARG A 70 -35.59 -3.69 17.92
C ARG A 70 -35.24 -2.30 18.42
N GLY A 71 -35.95 -1.27 17.96
CA GLY A 71 -35.59 0.14 18.21
C GLY A 71 -34.22 0.51 17.65
N TRP A 72 -33.77 -0.19 16.60
CA TRP A 72 -32.48 0.03 15.97
C TRP A 72 -32.58 1.01 14.82
N SER A 73 -31.52 1.77 14.58
CA SER A 73 -31.38 2.50 13.32
C SER A 73 -31.13 1.53 12.15
N LYS A 74 -31.49 1.96 10.94
CA LYS A 74 -31.20 1.21 9.71
C LYS A 74 -29.71 0.84 9.59
N ARG A 75 -28.82 1.75 9.99
CA ARG A 75 -27.38 1.50 10.01
C ARG A 75 -27.02 0.36 10.96
N GLU A 76 -27.51 0.40 12.20
CA GLU A 76 -27.20 -0.62 13.21
C GLU A 76 -27.73 -2.00 12.80
N ALA A 77 -28.95 -2.06 12.26
CA ALA A 77 -29.54 -3.30 11.77
C ALA A 77 -28.69 -3.94 10.65
N VAL A 78 -28.28 -3.13 9.67
CA VAL A 78 -27.44 -3.60 8.55
C VAL A 78 -26.03 -3.97 9.04
N GLU A 79 -25.41 -3.15 9.88
CA GLU A 79 -24.08 -3.42 10.43
C GLU A 79 -24.08 -4.72 11.25
N PHE A 80 -25.10 -4.93 12.07
CA PHE A 80 -25.28 -6.18 12.83
C PHE A 80 -25.46 -7.39 11.90
N ALA A 81 -26.30 -7.27 10.86
CA ALA A 81 -26.52 -8.34 9.90
C ALA A 81 -25.23 -8.71 9.15
N LEU A 82 -24.44 -7.73 8.73
CA LEU A 82 -23.15 -7.94 8.07
C LEU A 82 -22.14 -8.61 8.99
N LYS A 83 -21.99 -8.12 10.22
CA LYS A 83 -21.07 -8.73 11.21
C LYS A 83 -21.43 -10.19 11.51
N LYS A 84 -22.72 -10.50 11.55
CA LYS A 84 -23.21 -11.86 11.81
C LYS A 84 -22.98 -12.78 10.60
N THR A 85 -23.24 -12.28 9.40
CA THR A 85 -23.15 -13.07 8.16
C THR A 85 -21.70 -13.32 7.74
N TYR A 86 -20.85 -12.29 7.84
CA TYR A 86 -19.45 -12.30 7.43
C TYR A 86 -18.50 -12.28 8.64
N ALA A 87 -18.83 -13.07 9.66
CA ALA A 87 -18.09 -13.08 10.93
C ALA A 87 -16.64 -13.56 10.74
N ARG A 88 -16.40 -14.45 9.77
CA ARG A 88 -15.06 -14.96 9.47
C ARG A 88 -14.20 -13.87 8.83
N GLU A 89 -14.72 -13.20 7.81
CA GLU A 89 -14.06 -12.14 7.05
C GLU A 89 -13.76 -10.94 7.95
N LEU A 90 -14.69 -10.63 8.88
CA LEU A 90 -14.46 -9.60 9.89
C LEU A 90 -13.23 -9.93 10.75
N ARG A 91 -13.08 -11.18 11.22
CA ARG A 91 -11.90 -11.61 12.00
C ARG A 91 -10.61 -11.54 11.18
N GLU A 92 -10.66 -11.90 9.90
CA GLU A 92 -9.50 -11.80 9.01
C GLU A 92 -9.06 -10.33 8.83
N ILE A 93 -10.01 -9.40 8.70
CA ILE A 93 -9.73 -7.96 8.62
C ILE A 93 -9.16 -7.42 9.95
N GLU A 94 -9.73 -7.83 11.08
CA GLU A 94 -9.25 -7.43 12.41
C GLU A 94 -7.81 -7.92 12.64
N ALA A 95 -7.52 -9.19 12.36
CA ALA A 95 -6.17 -9.75 12.46
C ALA A 95 -5.18 -9.05 11.52
N ALA A 96 -5.59 -8.71 10.30
CA ALA A 96 -4.75 -7.97 9.37
C ALA A 96 -4.44 -6.54 9.86
N ARG A 97 -5.38 -5.91 10.59
CA ARG A 97 -5.16 -4.58 11.20
C ARG A 97 -4.20 -4.65 12.38
N GLU A 98 -4.33 -5.66 13.24
CA GLU A 98 -3.42 -5.87 14.38
C GLU A 98 -1.98 -6.11 13.91
N ASN A 99 -1.78 -6.95 12.90
CA ASN A 99 -0.45 -7.22 12.34
C ASN A 99 0.16 -6.03 11.58
N ALA A 100 -0.64 -5.03 11.21
CA ALA A 100 -0.21 -3.83 10.51
C ALA A 100 0.09 -2.64 11.45
N SER A 101 -0.17 -2.79 12.76
CA SER A 101 0.05 -1.76 13.80
C SER A 101 1.34 -2.00 14.59
#